data_AF-A0A950TRY1-F1
#
_entry.id   AF-A0A950TRY1-F1
#
_cell.length_a   1.000
_cell.length_b   1.000
_cell.length_c   1.000
_cell.angle_alpha   90.00
_cell.angle_beta   90.00
_cell.angle_gamma   90.00
#
_symmetry.space_group_name_H-M   'P 1'
#
loop_
_entity.id
_entity.type
_entity.pdbx_description
1 polymer ?
#
loop_
_entity_poly.entity_id
_entity_poly.type
_entity_poly.pdbx_seq_one_letter_code
_entity_poly.pdbx_strand_id
1 'polypeptide(L)' 'MFLLDEKGRRPANGNVEKYQSDPFFKDHLSFFEYFHGDDGTGLGASHQTGWTGLVAKLLQQSGE' A
#
# COMPACT_ATOMS: atom_id res chain seq x y z
N MET A 1 -6.32 -0.72 4.18
CA MET A 1 -5.17 -1.05 3.32
C MET A 1 -4.00 -0.10 3.50
N PHE A 2 -4.14 1.18 3.13
CA PHE A 2 -3.04 2.14 3.21
C PHE A 2 -2.93 2.86 4.55
N LEU A 3 -3.94 2.87 5.41
CA LEU A 3 -3.85 3.46 6.74
C LEU A 3 -3.34 2.43 7.75
N LEU A 4 -2.77 2.93 8.85
CA LEU A 4 -2.44 2.08 9.99
C LEU A 4 -3.74 1.59 10.64
N ASP A 5 -3.73 0.34 11.08
CA ASP A 5 -4.78 -0.24 11.90
C ASP A 5 -4.61 0.11 13.40
N GLU A 6 -5.49 -0.43 14.23
CA GLU A 6 -5.46 -0.25 15.69
C GLU A 6 -4.16 -0.76 16.34
N LYS A 7 -3.43 -1.65 15.67
CA LYS A 7 -2.14 -2.19 16.11
C LYS A 7 -0.95 -1.42 15.53
N GLY A 8 -1.21 -0.32 14.82
CA GLY A 8 -0.18 0.49 14.17
C GLY A 8 0.45 -0.20 12.95
N ARG A 9 -0.21 -1.21 12.37
CA ARG A 9 0.29 -1.96 11.21
C ARG A 9 -0.43 -1.51 9.94
N ARG A 10 0.28 -1.52 8.81
CA ARG A 10 -0.28 -1.19 7.50
C ARG A 10 -0.64 -2.49 6.77
N PRO A 11 -1.92 -2.74 6.45
CA PRO A 11 -2.30 -3.98 5.77
C PRO A 11 -1.57 -4.22 4.44
N ALA A 12 -1.32 -3.16 3.66
CA ALA A 12 -0.54 -3.25 2.41
C ALA A 12 0.85 -3.89 2.59
N ASN A 13 1.47 -3.78 3.77
CA ASN A 13 2.79 -4.32 4.07
C ASN A 13 2.74 -5.80 4.52
N GLY A 14 1.54 -6.37 4.69
CA GLY A 14 1.32 -7.75 5.10
C GLY A 14 2.07 -8.13 6.38
N ASN A 15 2.71 -9.29 6.36
CA ASN A 15 3.50 -9.81 7.48
C ASN A 15 5.00 -9.48 7.39
N VAL A 16 5.40 -8.52 6.55
CA VAL A 16 6.81 -8.12 6.41
C VAL A 16 7.19 -7.17 7.52
N GLU A 17 7.71 -7.69 8.64
CA GLU A 17 8.00 -6.91 9.86
C GLU A 17 8.90 -5.70 9.63
N LYS A 18 9.85 -5.80 8.69
CA LYS A 18 10.70 -4.68 8.29
C LYS A 18 9.87 -3.47 7.84
N TYR A 19 8.81 -3.68 7.07
CA TYR A 19 7.95 -2.59 6.62
C TYR A 19 6.87 -2.20 7.64
N GLN A 20 6.71 -2.95 8.73
CA GLN A 20 5.75 -2.63 9.78
C GLN A 20 6.38 -1.83 10.91
N SER A 21 7.62 -2.16 11.29
CA SER A 21 8.24 -1.66 12.52
C SER A 21 9.56 -0.92 12.34
N ASP A 22 10.28 -1.15 11.23
CA ASP A 22 11.58 -0.50 11.02
C ASP A 22 11.39 1.03 10.92
N PRO A 23 12.07 1.84 11.75
CA PRO A 23 11.94 3.30 11.75
C PRO A 23 12.24 3.95 10.40
N PHE A 24 13.03 3.29 9.54
CA PHE A 24 13.41 3.81 8.23
C PHE A 24 12.44 3.42 7.11
N PHE A 25 11.53 2.47 7.35
CA PHE A 25 10.65 1.94 6.29
C PHE A 25 9.16 1.94 6.62
N LYS A 26 8.77 1.96 7.91
CA LYS A 26 7.35 1.85 8.34
C LYS A 26 6.42 2.93 7.76
N ASP A 27 6.98 4.10 7.45
CA ASP A 27 6.25 5.25 6.93
C ASP A 27 6.25 5.31 5.38
N HIS A 28 6.98 4.41 4.72
CA HIS A 28 6.95 4.30 3.26
C HIS A 28 5.66 3.61 2.80
N LEU A 29 4.98 4.24 1.83
CA LEU A 29 3.84 3.66 1.14
C LEU A 29 4.32 2.93 -0.10
N SER A 30 4.30 1.61 -0.06
CA SER A 30 4.55 0.77 -1.23
C SER A 30 3.25 0.53 -2.01
N PHE A 31 3.36 0.61 -3.33
CA PHE A 31 2.31 0.18 -4.25
C PHE A 31 2.68 -1.16 -4.85
N PHE A 32 1.72 -2.08 -4.82
CA PHE A 32 1.84 -3.44 -5.31
C PHE A 32 0.95 -3.63 -6.53
N GLU A 33 1.20 -4.69 -7.30
CA GLU A 33 0.47 -5.00 -8.52
C GLU A 33 -1.02 -5.25 -8.27
N TYR A 34 -1.35 -5.95 -7.18
CA TYR A 34 -2.72 -6.11 -6.69
C TYR A 34 -2.73 -6.31 -5.17
N PHE A 35 -3.92 -6.26 -4.57
CA PHE A 35 -4.11 -6.41 -3.14
C PHE A 35 -5.09 -7.54 -2.85
N HIS A 36 -4.82 -8.30 -1.79
CA HIS A 36 -5.71 -9.36 -1.33
C HIS A 36 -7.04 -8.77 -0.86
N GLY A 37 -8.18 -9.30 -1.33
CA GLY A 37 -9.50 -8.73 -1.07
C GLY A 37 -9.92 -8.76 0.40
N ASP A 38 -9.51 -9.80 1.14
CA ASP A 38 -9.94 -9.98 2.53
C ASP A 38 -9.11 -9.16 3.53
N ASP A 39 -7.78 -9.10 3.36
CA ASP A 39 -6.87 -8.51 4.35
C ASP A 39 -6.10 -7.29 3.82
N GLY A 40 -6.18 -6.99 2.52
CA GLY A 40 -5.51 -5.85 1.90
C GLY A 40 -4.00 -5.99 1.76
N THR A 41 -3.42 -7.19 1.89
CA THR A 41 -1.99 -7.44 1.69
C THR A 41 -1.60 -7.15 0.25
N GLY A 42 -0.50 -6.41 0.05
CA GLY A 42 0.08 -6.17 -1.27
C GLY A 42 0.76 -7.41 -1.85
N LEU A 43 0.46 -7.74 -3.10
CA LEU A 43 0.93 -8.94 -3.80
C LEU A 43 1.44 -8.62 -5.21
N GLY A 44 2.21 -9.55 -5.80
CA GLY A 44 2.83 -9.38 -7.11
C GLY A 44 4.04 -8.44 -7.08
N ALA A 45 4.32 -7.78 -8.19
CA ALA A 45 5.45 -6.85 -8.27
C ALA A 45 5.28 -5.68 -7.27
N SER A 46 6.28 -5.45 -6.43
CA SER A 46 6.35 -4.26 -5.57
C SER A 46 6.93 -3.07 -6.36
N HIS A 47 6.60 -1.84 -5.95
CA HIS A 47 7.01 -0.61 -6.62
C HIS A 47 6.51 -0.51 -8.07
N GLN A 48 5.39 -1.15 -8.40
CA GLN A 48 4.79 -1.03 -9.71
C GLN A 48 4.08 0.34 -9.84
N THR A 49 4.82 1.36 -10.24
CA THR A 49 4.29 2.66 -10.67
C THR A 49 3.78 2.62 -12.13
N GLY A 50 3.24 1.47 -12.55
CA GLY A 50 2.58 1.27 -13.83
C GLY A 50 1.11 1.67 -13.76
N TRP A 51 0.21 0.81 -14.26
CA TRP A 51 -1.24 1.03 -14.22
C TRP A 51 -1.82 1.39 -12.84
N THR A 52 -1.26 0.89 -11.73
CA THR A 52 -1.70 1.24 -10.36
C THR A 52 -1.52 2.73 -10.05
N GLY A 53 -0.54 3.40 -10.66
CA GLY A 53 -0.35 4.86 -10.55
C GLY A 53 -1.49 5.67 -11.18
N LEU A 54 -2.32 5.06 -12.03
CA LEU A 54 -3.47 5.71 -12.65
C LEU A 54 -4.51 6.16 -11.60
N VAL A 55 -4.52 5.56 -10.41
CA VAL A 55 -5.41 5.98 -9.31
C VAL A 55 -5.23 7.46 -8.96
N ALA A 56 -3.99 7.98 -9.01
CA ALA A 56 -3.73 9.39 -8.74
C ALA A 56 -4.40 10.29 -9.80
N LYS A 57 -4.35 9.88 -11.06
CA LYS A 57 -5.03 10.58 -12.17
C LYS A 57 -6.56 10.50 -12.04
N LEU A 58 -7.11 9.36 -11.68
CA LEU A 58 -8.56 9.19 -11.49
C LEU A 58 -9.08 10.02 -10.32
N LEU A 59 -8.33 10.09 -9.21
CA LEU A 59 -8.66 10.96 -8.08
C LEU A 59 -8.61 12.44 -8.49
N GLN A 60 -7.60 12.85 -9.26
CA GLN A 60 -7.53 14.21 -9.80
C GLN A 60 -8.74 14.54 -10.69
N GLN A 61 -9.12 13.62 -11.57
CA GLN A 61 -10.24 13.83 -12.51
C GLN A 61 -11.63 13.79 -11.85
N SER A 62 -11.77 13.09 -10.73
CA SER A 62 -13.06 12.92 -10.04
C SER A 62 -13.25 13.90 -8.87
N GLY A 63 -12.19 14.62 -8.49
CA GLY A 63 -12.20 15.62 -7.42
C GLY A 63 -12.41 17.06 -7.89
N GLU A 64 -12.46 17.29 -9.21
CA GLU A 64 -13.06 18.47 -9.84
C GLU A 64 -14.58 18.28 -9.96
#